data_AF-A0A0F7EHG3-F1
#
_entry.id   AF-A0A0F7EHG3-F1
#
_cell.length_a   1.000
_cell.length_b   1.000
_cell.length_c   1.000
_cell.angle_alpha   90.00
_cell.angle_beta   90.00
_cell.angle_gamma   90.00
#
_symmetry.space_group_name_H-M   'P 1'
#
loop_
_entity.id
_entity.type
_entity.pdbx_description
1 polymer ?
#
loop_
_entity_poly.entity_id
_entity_poly.type
_entity_poly.pdbx_seq_one_letter_code
_entity_poly.pdbx_strand_id
1 'polypeptide(L)' 'MRRFLLGADYKVEVCNNAFDELPTREDATNHVNFNRGFIFTNKGKTTEKWGVSVRFVFIKGVATEPVIVKGFGGAFD' A
#
# COMPACT_ATOMS: atom_id res chain seq x y z
N MET A 1 2.36 8.76 17.38
CA MET A 1 2.12 10.06 16.71
C MET A 1 2.65 9.98 15.28
N ARG A 2 1.79 9.93 14.26
CA ARG A 2 2.21 9.93 12.84
C ARG A 2 2.15 11.36 12.34
N ARG A 3 3.32 11.94 12.07
CA ARG A 3 3.45 13.31 11.54
C ARG A 3 3.34 13.21 10.02
N PHE A 4 2.16 13.53 9.49
CA PHE A 4 2.02 13.77 8.05
C PHE A 4 2.61 15.14 7.74
N LEU A 5 3.41 15.24 6.69
CA LEU A 5 4.02 16.51 6.30
C LEU A 5 2.91 17.43 5.81
N LEU A 6 2.85 18.65 6.33
CA LEU A 6 1.92 19.65 5.83
C LEU A 6 2.23 19.90 4.35
N GLY A 7 1.29 19.57 3.46
CA GLY A 7 1.44 19.74 2.02
C GLY A 7 2.08 18.58 1.24
N ALA A 8 2.28 17.42 1.86
CA ALA A 8 2.51 16.15 1.14
C ALA A 8 1.29 15.25 1.20
N ASP A 9 1.06 14.49 0.15
CA ASP A 9 0.02 13.47 0.06
C ASP A 9 0.65 12.10 -0.23
N TYR A 10 -0.07 11.03 0.07
CA TYR A 10 0.38 9.69 -0.25
C TYR A 10 -0.79 8.73 -0.50
N LYS A 11 -0.53 7.76 -1.36
CA LYS A 11 -1.46 6.66 -1.66
C LYS A 11 -0.78 5.33 -1.40
N VAL A 12 -1.51 4.40 -0.82
CA VAL A 12 -1.07 3.02 -0.63
C VAL A 12 -1.95 2.10 -1.45
N GLU A 13 -1.32 1.35 -2.35
CA GLU A 13 -1.98 0.39 -3.21
C GLU A 13 -1.46 -1.01 -2.88
N VAL A 14 -2.35 -1.98 -2.75
CA VAL A 14 -2.00 -3.38 -2.44
C VAL A 14 -2.64 -4.33 -3.44
N CYS A 15 -1.99 -5.46 -3.72
CA CYS A 15 -2.60 -6.55 -4.47
C CYS A 15 -2.12 -7.90 -3.96
N ASN A 16 -2.94 -8.94 -4.14
CA ASN A 16 -2.62 -10.32 -3.78
C ASN A 16 -2.37 -11.23 -5.01
N ASN A 17 -2.31 -10.64 -6.20
CA ASN A 17 -1.99 -11.29 -7.45
C ASN A 17 -0.81 -10.59 -8.15
N ALA A 18 0.26 -10.32 -7.39
CA ALA A 18 1.39 -9.49 -7.82
C ALA A 18 2.12 -9.98 -9.09
N PHE A 19 1.97 -11.26 -9.44
CA PHE A 19 2.59 -11.89 -10.61
C PHE A 19 1.65 -12.04 -11.81
N ASP A 20 0.42 -11.55 -11.73
CA ASP A 20 -0.46 -11.47 -12.89
C ASP A 20 0.04 -10.36 -13.84
N GLU A 21 -0.21 -10.50 -15.15
CA GLU A 21 0.13 -9.45 -16.12
C GLU A 21 -0.57 -8.12 -15.80
N LEU A 22 -1.78 -8.21 -15.24
CA LEU A 22 -2.59 -7.08 -14.80
C LEU A 22 -3.02 -7.30 -13.34
N PRO A 23 -2.18 -6.97 -12.35
CA PRO A 23 -2.51 -7.14 -10.94
C PRO A 23 -3.65 -6.20 -10.52
N THR A 24 -4.59 -6.72 -9.74
CA THR A 24 -5.74 -5.97 -9.24
C THR A 24 -5.32 -5.17 -8.02
N ARG A 25 -5.11 -3.87 -8.19
CA ARG A 25 -4.67 -2.97 -7.12
C ARG A 25 -5.87 -2.43 -6.34
N GLU A 26 -5.83 -2.59 -5.03
CA GLU A 26 -6.82 -2.10 -4.08
C GLU A 26 -6.24 -0.92 -3.26
N ASP A 27 -7.07 0.06 -2.91
CA ASP A 27 -6.65 1.22 -2.12
C ASP A 27 -6.64 0.89 -0.61
N ALA A 28 -5.45 0.84 -0.03
CA ALA A 28 -5.23 0.60 1.39
C ALA A 28 -4.91 1.89 2.17
N THR A 29 -4.98 3.07 1.56
CA THR A 29 -4.53 4.35 2.15
C THR A 29 -5.24 4.64 3.46
N ASN A 30 -6.57 4.49 3.50
CA ASN A 30 -7.34 4.69 4.74
C ASN A 30 -6.99 3.66 5.82
N HIS A 31 -6.79 2.39 5.45
CA HIS A 31 -6.40 1.35 6.41
C HIS A 31 -5.05 1.65 7.02
N VAL A 32 -4.08 2.08 6.20
CA VAL A 32 -2.79 2.56 6.68
C VAL A 32 -2.97 3.77 7.56
N ASN A 33 -3.72 4.80 7.17
CA ASN A 33 -4.01 6.00 7.98
C ASN A 33 -4.57 5.66 9.37
N PHE A 34 -5.52 4.74 9.45
CA PHE A 34 -6.17 4.32 10.69
C PHE A 34 -5.45 3.18 11.42
N ASN A 35 -4.27 2.76 10.94
CA ASN A 35 -3.48 1.67 11.49
C ASN A 35 -4.26 0.34 11.62
N ARG A 36 -5.01 -0.01 10.57
CA ARG A 36 -5.80 -1.23 10.45
C ARG A 36 -5.17 -2.20 9.46
N GLY A 37 -5.39 -3.49 9.69
CA GLY A 37 -5.11 -4.51 8.67
C GLY A 37 -6.00 -4.31 7.44
N PHE A 38 -5.46 -4.57 6.26
CA PHE A 38 -6.22 -4.59 5.02
C PHE A 38 -6.55 -6.05 4.67
N ILE A 39 -7.83 -6.33 4.39
CA ILE A 39 -8.28 -7.65 3.93
C ILE A 39 -8.47 -7.56 2.42
N PHE A 40 -7.72 -8.37 1.67
CA PHE A 40 -7.82 -8.43 0.21
C PHE A 40 -9.21 -8.87 -0.21
N THR A 41 -9.84 -8.08 -1.08
CA THR A 41 -11.14 -8.42 -1.67
C THR A 41 -10.97 -9.16 -3.00
N ASN A 42 -9.84 -8.95 -3.68
CA ASN A 42 -9.50 -9.76 -4.84
C ASN A 42 -9.29 -11.22 -4.43
N LYS A 43 -9.93 -12.15 -5.13
CA LYS A 43 -9.75 -13.61 -4.94
C LYS A 43 -9.24 -14.32 -6.19
N GLY A 44 -9.14 -13.60 -7.31
CA GLY A 44 -8.71 -14.14 -8.60
C GLY A 44 -7.20 -13.99 -8.80
N LYS A 45 -6.60 -15.00 -9.42
CA LYS A 45 -5.24 -14.93 -9.98
C LYS A 45 -5.21 -15.65 -11.33
N THR A 46 -4.42 -15.14 -12.28
CA THR A 46 -4.20 -15.78 -13.58
C THR A 46 -2.89 -16.55 -13.64
N THR A 47 -1.91 -16.16 -12.83
CA THR A 47 -0.58 -16.79 -12.79
C THR A 47 -0.53 -17.94 -11.76
N GLU A 48 0.30 -18.95 -12.03
CA GLU A 48 0.56 -20.06 -11.09
C GLU A 48 1.28 -19.57 -9.82
N LYS A 49 2.24 -18.65 -9.98
CA LYS A 49 2.93 -17.98 -8.87
C LYS A 49 1.99 -17.04 -8.12
N TRP A 50 2.06 -17.10 -6.79
CA TRP A 50 1.31 -16.22 -5.90
C TRP A 50 2.24 -15.25 -5.19
N GLY A 51 1.75 -14.02 -4.96
CA GLY A 51 2.50 -13.00 -4.24
C GLY A 51 1.68 -11.76 -3.93
N VAL A 52 2.07 -11.09 -2.86
CA VAL A 52 1.51 -9.81 -2.43
C VAL A 52 2.43 -8.68 -2.87
N SER A 53 1.86 -7.60 -3.41
CA SER A 53 2.58 -6.35 -3.68
C SER A 53 2.00 -5.24 -2.81
N VAL A 54 2.88 -4.46 -2.19
CA VAL A 54 2.53 -3.22 -1.49
C VAL A 54 3.28 -2.09 -2.18
N ARG A 55 2.55 -1.09 -2.66
CA ARG A 55 3.08 0.06 -3.36
C ARG A 55 2.72 1.34 -2.62
N PHE A 56 3.73 2.11 -2.28
CA PHE A 56 3.57 3.45 -1.73
C PHE A 56 3.86 4.48 -2.82
N VAL A 57 2.93 5.39 -3.03
CA VAL A 57 3.09 6.53 -3.93
C VAL A 57 3.08 7.79 -3.07
N PHE A 58 4.19 8.52 -3.07
CA PHE A 58 4.33 9.75 -2.32
C PHE A 58 4.30 10.94 -3.25
N ILE A 59 3.44 11.91 -2.95
CA ILE A 59 3.33 13.18 -3.65
C ILE A 59 3.89 14.22 -2.70
N LYS A 60 5.14 14.65 -2.95
CA LYS A 60 5.84 15.57 -2.05
C LYS A 60 5.15 16.94 -1.91
N GLY A 61 4.48 17.39 -2.97
CA GLY A 61 3.81 18.70 -3.00
C GLY A 61 4.78 19.83 -2.62
N VAL A 62 4.43 20.58 -1.58
CA VAL A 62 5.24 21.70 -1.03
C VAL A 62 6.03 21.32 0.22
N ALA A 63 6.00 20.05 0.63
CA ALA A 63 6.68 19.62 1.84
C ALA A 63 8.21 19.75 1.71
N THR A 64 8.83 20.39 2.69
CA THR A 64 10.30 20.57 2.77
C THR A 64 10.98 19.47 3.58
N GLU A 65 10.21 18.79 4.43
CA GLU A 65 10.68 17.72 5.32
C GLU A 65 10.80 16.36 4.60
N PRO A 66 11.63 15.44 5.11
CA PRO A 66 11.77 14.10 4.54
C PRO A 66 10.55 13.20 4.80
N VAL A 67 10.17 12.41 3.81
CA VAL A 67 9.17 11.33 3.96
C VAL A 67 9.86 10.09 4.52
N ILE A 68 9.39 9.58 5.66
CA ILE A 68 10.00 8.43 6.34
C ILE A 68 9.02 7.25 6.35
N VAL A 69 9.43 6.12 5.77
CA VAL A 69 8.74 4.84 5.87
C VAL A 69 9.43 3.99 6.92
N LYS A 70 8.74 3.70 8.03
CA LYS A 70 9.32 2.94 9.17
C LYS A 70 9.25 1.42 9.01
N GLY A 71 8.62 0.93 7.95
CA GLY A 71 8.45 -0.49 7.67
C GLY A 71 7.02 -0.84 7.27
N PHE A 72 6.87 -1.99 6.64
CA PHE A 72 5.59 -2.63 6.36
C PHE A 72 5.67 -4.08 6.81
N GLY A 73 4.55 -4.65 7.24
CA GLY A 73 4.46 -6.03 7.69
C GLY A 73 3.15 -6.65 7.21
N GLY A 74 3.19 -7.93 6.84
CA GLY A 74 2.03 -8.73 6.50
C GLY A 74 2.01 -9.99 7.36
N ALA A 75 0.83 -10.36 7.84
CA ALA A 75 0.58 -11.68 8.40
C ALA A 75 -0.10 -12.52 7.32
N PHE A 76 0.35 -13.76 7.15
CA PHE A 76 -0.32 -14.77 6.34
C PHE A 76 -0.69 -15.91 7.30
N ASP A 77 -1.89 -16.46 7.12
CA ASP A 77 -2.37 -17.69 7.75
C ASP A 77 -2.59 -18.72 6.64
#